data_AF-A0A553PNV5-F1
#
_entry.id   AF-A0A553PNV5-F1
#
_cell.length_a   1.000
_cell.length_b   1.000
_cell.length_c   1.000
_cell.angle_alpha   90.00
_cell.angle_beta   90.00
_cell.angle_gamma   90.00
#
_symmetry.space_group_name_H-M   'P 1'
#
loop_
_entity.id
_entity.type
_entity.pdbx_description
1 polymer ?
#
loop_
_entity_poly.entity_id
_entity_poly.type
_entity_poly.pdbx_seq_one_letter_code
_entity_poly.pdbx_strand_id
1 'polypeptide(L)'
;MCSMSCLRASCLLIGLFWVGAGCAGVCLTLFLLFGQRLKDWTHNTYTPSMEDVVPLLVLSIPSVVFSLVLMGGAAYRLKSQVMAWMVWFSIVPITVWVWFAYNQLKHHGYIDWTRQGMKGCYFCGLDPEESYVTITCVVLTVIDLLSLIIAGQYHGKLKRRYREATESQFVYSQRSNQPVGPPHHASYHTAQAEPLANVGYSYQYQSQNGYREHNF
;
A
#
# COMPACT_ATOMS: atom_id res chain seq x y z
N MET A 1 -12.36 -16.67 11.37
CA MET A 1 -11.10 -15.97 11.01
C MET A 1 -10.60 -16.50 9.66
N CYS A 2 -10.39 -15.67 8.64
CA CYS A 2 -9.98 -16.12 7.30
C CYS A 2 -8.58 -16.78 7.29
N SER A 3 -8.42 -17.83 6.47
CA SER A 3 -7.13 -18.51 6.24
C SER A 3 -6.10 -17.56 5.61
N MET A 4 -4.80 -17.81 5.86
CA MET A 4 -3.69 -17.04 5.27
C MET A 4 -3.70 -17.06 3.74
N SER A 5 -4.14 -18.16 3.13
CA SER A 5 -4.24 -18.28 1.67
C SER A 5 -5.34 -17.37 1.10
N CYS A 6 -6.46 -17.24 1.82
CA CYS A 6 -7.56 -16.35 1.45
C CYS A 6 -7.11 -14.88 1.53
N LEU A 7 -6.49 -14.47 2.65
CA LEU A 7 -5.98 -13.11 2.81
C LEU A 7 -4.92 -12.75 1.76
N ARG A 8 -4.05 -13.70 1.40
CA ARG A 8 -3.08 -13.52 0.31
C ARG A 8 -3.78 -13.29 -1.02
N ALA A 9 -4.76 -14.12 -1.38
CA ALA A 9 -5.53 -13.96 -2.61
C ALA A 9 -6.26 -12.62 -2.64
N SER A 10 -6.88 -12.21 -1.52
CA SER A 10 -7.52 -10.89 -1.40
C SER A 10 -6.52 -9.75 -1.60
N CYS A 11 -5.31 -9.82 -1.03
CA CYS A 11 -4.28 -8.79 -1.24
C CYS A 11 -3.82 -8.71 -2.70
N LEU A 12 -3.74 -9.85 -3.41
CA LEU A 12 -3.41 -9.88 -4.83
C LEU A 12 -4.52 -9.26 -5.68
N LEU A 13 -5.78 -9.56 -5.38
CA LEU A 13 -6.94 -8.98 -6.08
C LEU A 13 -7.05 -7.47 -5.83
N ILE A 14 -6.83 -7.03 -4.59
CA ILE A 14 -6.78 -5.61 -4.23
C ILE A 14 -5.65 -4.92 -5.01
N GLY A 15 -4.45 -5.50 -5.01
CA GLY A 15 -3.32 -4.96 -5.78
C GLY A 15 -3.63 -4.83 -7.26
N LEU A 16 -4.24 -5.87 -7.87
CA LEU A 16 -4.66 -5.83 -9.27
C LEU A 16 -5.69 -4.74 -9.56
N PHE A 17 -6.71 -4.61 -8.69
CA PHE A 17 -7.73 -3.57 -8.81
C PHE A 17 -7.11 -2.17 -8.79
N TRP A 18 -6.22 -1.90 -7.85
CA TRP A 18 -5.56 -0.59 -7.73
C TRP A 18 -4.51 -0.32 -8.80
N VAL A 19 -3.83 -1.34 -9.34
CA VAL A 19 -3.02 -1.21 -10.55
C VAL A 19 -3.89 -0.78 -11.73
N GLY A 20 -5.04 -1.42 -11.91
CA GLY A 20 -5.99 -1.05 -12.97
C GLY A 20 -6.47 0.40 -12.85
N ALA A 21 -6.90 0.80 -11.64
CA ALA A 21 -7.32 2.17 -11.36
C ALA A 21 -6.19 3.19 -11.57
N GLY A 22 -4.97 2.89 -11.10
CA GLY A 22 -3.80 3.75 -11.27
C GLY A 22 -3.39 3.89 -12.74
N CYS A 23 -3.40 2.80 -13.51
CA CYS A 23 -3.13 2.84 -14.95
C CYS A 23 -4.18 3.68 -15.70
N ALA A 24 -5.46 3.53 -15.35
CA ALA A 24 -6.53 4.37 -15.90
C ALA A 24 -6.30 5.86 -15.57
N GLY A 25 -5.87 6.16 -14.34
CA GLY A 25 -5.48 7.52 -13.92
C GLY A 25 -4.31 8.09 -14.74
N VAL A 26 -3.24 7.31 -14.95
CA VAL A 26 -2.11 7.72 -15.80
C VAL A 26 -2.57 7.95 -17.24
N CYS A 27 -3.34 7.04 -17.83
CA CYS A 27 -3.90 7.22 -19.17
C CYS A 27 -4.76 8.48 -19.28
N LEU A 28 -5.59 8.76 -18.27
CA LEU A 28 -6.41 9.97 -18.21
C LEU A 28 -5.53 11.24 -18.12
N THR A 29 -4.47 11.24 -17.30
CA THR A 29 -3.54 12.38 -17.22
C THR A 29 -2.86 12.66 -18.55
N LEU A 30 -2.39 11.61 -19.25
CA LEU A 30 -1.77 11.74 -20.56
C LEU A 30 -2.78 12.25 -21.60
N PHE A 31 -4.02 11.75 -21.54
CA PHE A 31 -5.09 12.21 -22.41
C PHE A 31 -5.43 13.69 -22.20
N LEU A 32 -5.47 14.16 -20.95
CA LEU A 32 -5.68 15.57 -20.62
C LEU A 32 -4.49 16.45 -21.03
N LEU A 33 -3.26 15.97 -20.82
CA LEU A 33 -2.03 16.71 -21.12
C LEU A 33 -1.78 16.84 -22.63
N PHE A 34 -2.09 15.80 -23.41
CA PHE A 34 -1.96 15.79 -24.88
C PHE A 34 -3.29 16.01 -25.61
N GLY A 35 -4.32 16.50 -24.91
CA GLY A 35 -5.70 16.60 -25.35
C GLY A 35 -5.99 17.67 -26.42
N GLN A 36 -5.13 17.86 -27.43
CA GLN A 36 -5.45 18.70 -28.59
C GLN A 36 -6.81 18.31 -29.22
N ARG A 37 -7.12 17.01 -29.27
CA ARG A 37 -8.44 16.52 -29.74
C ARG A 37 -9.61 16.89 -28.83
N LEU A 38 -9.40 17.01 -27.51
CA LEU A 38 -10.43 17.48 -26.57
C LEU A 38 -10.74 18.96 -26.81
N LYS A 39 -9.70 19.75 -27.08
CA LYS A 39 -9.84 21.16 -27.43
C LYS A 39 -10.66 21.34 -28.70
N ASP A 40 -10.43 20.50 -29.71
CA ASP A 40 -11.21 20.51 -30.95
C ASP A 40 -12.69 20.14 -30.73
N TRP A 41 -12.96 19.13 -29.89
CA TRP A 41 -14.32 18.68 -29.57
C TRP A 41 -15.11 19.68 -28.72
N THR A 42 -14.43 20.43 -27.85
CA THR A 42 -15.02 21.43 -26.94
C THR A 42 -14.99 22.85 -27.49
N HIS A 43 -14.81 23.02 -28.81
CA HIS A 43 -14.78 24.33 -29.48
C HIS A 43 -13.76 25.31 -28.86
N ASN A 44 -12.55 24.83 -28.55
CA ASN A 44 -11.49 25.58 -27.88
C ASN A 44 -11.75 26.05 -26.44
N THR A 45 -12.82 25.56 -25.79
CA THR A 45 -13.14 25.94 -24.40
C THR A 45 -12.24 25.22 -23.38
N TYR A 46 -11.68 24.05 -23.74
CA TYR A 46 -10.75 23.33 -22.88
C TYR A 46 -9.35 23.95 -22.88
N THR A 47 -8.90 24.40 -21.71
CA THR A 47 -7.50 24.72 -21.44
C THR A 47 -6.98 23.76 -20.36
N PRO A 48 -5.86 23.05 -20.61
CA PRO A 48 -5.32 22.13 -19.61
C PRO A 48 -4.82 22.93 -18.40
N SER A 49 -5.48 22.77 -17.26
CA SER A 49 -5.03 23.31 -15.99
C SER A 49 -3.99 22.37 -15.37
N MET A 50 -2.74 22.82 -15.27
CA MET A 50 -1.68 22.03 -14.63
C MET A 50 -1.98 21.75 -13.15
N GLU A 51 -2.82 22.58 -12.52
CA GLU A 51 -3.29 22.42 -11.13
C GLU A 51 -4.15 21.18 -10.92
N ASP A 52 -4.81 20.68 -11.98
CA ASP A 52 -5.62 19.46 -11.93
C ASP A 52 -4.85 18.24 -12.42
N VAL A 53 -3.98 18.42 -13.41
CA VAL A 53 -3.20 17.33 -14.01
C VAL A 53 -2.08 16.86 -13.09
N VAL A 54 -1.38 17.78 -12.41
CA VAL A 54 -0.22 17.45 -11.58
C VAL A 54 -0.59 16.58 -10.38
N PRO A 55 -1.61 16.90 -9.56
CA PRO A 55 -2.00 16.05 -8.44
C PRO A 55 -2.44 14.65 -8.88
N LEU A 56 -3.16 14.57 -10.01
CA LEU A 56 -3.60 13.29 -10.56
C LEU A 56 -2.41 12.42 -10.99
N LEU A 57 -1.37 13.01 -11.59
CA LEU A 57 -0.16 12.29 -12.01
C LEU A 57 0.70 11.86 -10.81
N VAL A 58 0.90 12.76 -9.85
CA VAL A 58 1.66 12.51 -8.61
C VAL A 58 0.97 11.46 -7.73
N LEU A 59 -0.36 11.34 -7.78
CA LEU A 59 -1.07 10.28 -7.07
C LEU A 59 -1.07 8.97 -7.87
N SER A 60 -1.26 9.01 -9.18
CA SER A 60 -1.44 7.80 -9.99
C SER A 60 -0.16 6.98 -10.12
N ILE A 61 0.98 7.61 -10.40
CA ILE A 61 2.24 6.87 -10.64
C ILE A 61 2.69 6.10 -9.39
N PRO A 62 2.83 6.72 -8.20
CA PRO A 62 3.26 5.97 -7.04
C PRO A 62 2.19 4.98 -6.58
N SER A 63 0.89 5.26 -6.79
CA SER A 63 -0.17 4.29 -6.49
C SER A 63 -0.03 3.00 -7.30
N VAL A 64 0.36 3.09 -8.57
CA VAL A 64 0.68 1.89 -9.38
C VAL A 64 1.90 1.17 -8.79
N VAL A 65 2.98 1.89 -8.50
CA VAL A 65 4.22 1.31 -7.94
C VAL A 65 3.94 0.60 -6.61
N PHE A 66 3.29 1.26 -5.66
CA PHE A 66 2.96 0.67 -4.37
C PHE A 66 2.01 -0.51 -4.53
N SER A 67 1.06 -0.49 -5.47
CA SER A 67 0.17 -1.63 -5.71
C SER A 67 0.92 -2.85 -6.26
N LEU A 68 1.92 -2.65 -7.12
CA LEU A 68 2.84 -3.72 -7.52
C LEU A 68 3.67 -4.23 -6.34
N VAL A 69 4.12 -3.33 -5.45
CA VAL A 69 4.81 -3.70 -4.20
C VAL A 69 3.91 -4.52 -3.28
N LEU A 70 2.60 -4.22 -3.20
CA LEU A 70 1.64 -5.06 -2.46
C LEU A 70 1.54 -6.46 -3.08
N MET A 71 1.42 -6.55 -4.40
CA MET A 71 1.33 -7.85 -5.08
C MET A 71 2.60 -8.69 -4.85
N GLY A 72 3.78 -8.08 -4.98
CA GLY A 72 5.06 -8.70 -4.65
C GLY A 72 5.13 -9.10 -3.17
N GLY A 73 4.73 -8.21 -2.27
CA GLY A 73 4.73 -8.44 -0.82
C GLY A 73 3.80 -9.57 -0.40
N ALA A 74 2.63 -9.69 -1.03
CA ALA A 74 1.70 -10.78 -0.82
C ALA A 74 2.20 -12.10 -1.43
N ALA A 75 2.90 -12.06 -2.56
CA ALA A 75 3.48 -13.24 -3.19
C ALA A 75 4.64 -13.82 -2.37
N TYR A 76 5.58 -12.96 -1.95
CA TYR A 76 6.79 -13.33 -1.20
C TYR A 76 6.63 -13.25 0.32
N ARG A 77 5.43 -12.92 0.83
CA ARG A 77 5.10 -12.81 2.27
C ARG A 77 5.97 -11.78 3.01
N LEU A 78 6.31 -10.67 2.36
CA LEU A 78 7.16 -9.61 2.91
C LEU A 78 6.33 -8.57 3.67
N LYS A 79 6.45 -8.55 5.00
CA LYS A 79 5.69 -7.64 5.88
C LYS A 79 5.95 -6.15 5.58
N SER A 80 7.20 -5.78 5.26
CA SER A 80 7.60 -4.39 5.02
C SER A 80 6.93 -3.81 3.78
N GLN A 81 6.81 -4.61 2.72
CA GLN A 81 6.18 -4.21 1.46
C GLN A 81 4.67 -3.97 1.62
N VAL A 82 3.99 -4.85 2.37
CA VAL A 82 2.57 -4.67 2.69
C VAL A 82 2.36 -3.40 3.53
N MET A 83 3.24 -3.14 4.50
CA MET A 83 3.17 -1.93 5.31
C MET A 83 3.41 -0.65 4.49
N ALA A 84 4.39 -0.66 3.59
CA ALA A 84 4.67 0.47 2.71
C ALA A 84 3.44 0.82 1.84
N TRP A 85 2.75 -0.20 1.29
CA TRP A 85 1.50 0.00 0.58
C TRP A 85 0.42 0.62 1.47
N MET A 86 0.22 0.12 2.70
CA MET A 86 -0.78 0.67 3.62
C MET A 86 -0.51 2.14 3.97
N VAL A 87 0.76 2.52 4.17
CA VAL A 87 1.13 3.92 4.45
C VAL A 87 0.78 4.80 3.27
N TRP A 88 1.17 4.40 2.06
CA TRP A 88 0.86 5.17 0.86
C TRP A 88 -0.65 5.33 0.65
N PHE A 89 -1.41 4.23 0.71
CA PHE A 89 -2.85 4.26 0.52
C PHE A 89 -3.61 4.96 1.66
N SER A 90 -2.99 5.17 2.83
CA SER A 90 -3.57 6.07 3.85
C SER A 90 -3.40 7.57 3.49
N ILE A 91 -2.35 7.92 2.74
CA ILE A 91 -2.05 9.31 2.33
C ILE A 91 -2.87 9.72 1.10
N VAL A 92 -3.14 8.79 0.19
CA VAL A 92 -3.91 9.02 -1.03
C VAL A 92 -5.27 9.70 -0.78
N PRO A 93 -6.19 9.15 0.06
CA PRO A 93 -7.49 9.77 0.27
C PRO A 93 -7.37 11.16 0.91
N ILE A 94 -6.42 11.37 1.82
CA ILE A 94 -6.18 12.68 2.43
C ILE A 94 -5.82 13.70 1.35
N THR A 95 -4.88 13.35 0.47
CA THR A 95 -4.46 14.24 -0.63
C THR A 95 -5.62 14.54 -1.58
N VAL A 96 -6.42 13.53 -1.93
CA VAL A 96 -7.60 13.69 -2.80
C VAL A 96 -8.62 14.64 -2.18
N TRP A 97 -8.95 14.47 -0.90
CA TRP A 97 -9.93 15.31 -0.22
C TRP A 97 -9.43 16.74 -0.02
N VAL A 98 -8.14 16.92 0.29
CA VAL A 98 -7.52 18.26 0.39
C VAL A 98 -7.56 18.98 -0.96
N TRP A 99 -7.18 18.29 -2.03
CA TRP A 99 -7.21 18.84 -3.39
C TRP A 99 -8.64 19.16 -3.84
N PHE A 100 -9.58 18.24 -3.60
CA PHE A 100 -10.99 18.44 -3.91
C PHE A 100 -11.57 19.64 -3.15
N ALA A 101 -11.34 19.73 -1.84
CA ALA A 101 -11.79 20.86 -1.05
C ALA A 101 -11.19 22.17 -1.58
N TYR A 102 -9.89 22.21 -1.84
CA TYR A 102 -9.23 23.39 -2.39
C TYR A 102 -9.85 23.85 -3.73
N ASN A 103 -10.10 22.91 -4.66
CA ASN A 103 -10.72 23.23 -5.94
C ASN A 103 -12.15 23.73 -5.78
N GLN A 104 -12.93 23.16 -4.86
CA GLN A 104 -14.29 23.62 -4.56
C GLN A 104 -14.30 25.03 -3.96
N LEU A 105 -13.39 25.31 -3.01
CA LEU A 105 -13.24 26.66 -2.44
C LEU A 105 -12.85 27.69 -3.51
N LYS A 106 -11.98 27.31 -4.45
CA LYS A 106 -11.55 28.18 -5.54
C LYS A 106 -12.67 28.42 -6.55
N HIS A 107 -13.37 27.37 -6.99
CA HIS A 107 -14.44 27.46 -7.98
C HIS A 107 -15.58 28.37 -7.54
N HIS A 108 -15.97 28.29 -6.26
CA HIS A 108 -17.02 29.12 -5.69
C HIS A 108 -16.53 30.49 -5.16
N GLY A 109 -15.26 30.84 -5.37
CA GLY A 109 -14.71 32.14 -4.95
C GLY A 109 -14.82 32.37 -3.44
N TYR A 110 -14.72 31.29 -2.65
CA TYR A 110 -14.83 31.31 -1.19
C TYR A 110 -13.65 32.05 -0.54
N ILE A 111 -12.51 32.05 -1.22
CA ILE A 111 -11.31 32.81 -0.87
C ILE A 111 -11.41 34.20 -1.51
N ASP A 112 -12.24 35.06 -0.92
CA ASP A 112 -12.27 36.49 -1.25
C ASP A 112 -11.29 37.20 -0.29
N TRP A 113 -10.11 37.58 -0.78
CA TRP A 113 -9.07 38.26 0.02
C TRP A 113 -9.43 39.72 0.38
N THR A 114 -10.66 40.15 0.08
CA THR A 114 -11.20 41.48 0.42
C THR A 114 -11.78 41.52 1.85
N ARG A 115 -12.18 42.69 2.33
CA ARG A 115 -12.61 42.95 3.74
C ARG A 115 -13.85 42.18 4.22
N GLN A 116 -14.55 41.43 3.35
CA GLN A 116 -15.85 40.82 3.67
C GLN A 116 -15.79 39.36 4.12
N GLY A 117 -14.60 38.72 4.17
CA GLY A 117 -14.43 37.37 4.74
C GLY A 117 -15.00 36.24 3.86
N MET A 118 -15.07 35.02 4.43
CA MET A 118 -15.59 33.84 3.72
C MET A 118 -17.08 34.00 3.39
N LYS A 119 -17.47 33.68 2.15
CA LYS A 119 -18.89 33.66 1.71
C LYS A 119 -19.69 32.53 2.38
N GLY A 120 -21.02 32.60 2.33
CA GLY A 120 -21.93 31.60 2.91
C GLY A 120 -21.94 30.24 2.18
N CYS A 121 -22.42 29.19 2.85
CA CYS A 121 -22.31 27.79 2.41
C CYS A 121 -23.10 27.50 1.11
N TYR A 122 -22.39 27.55 -0.01
CA TYR A 122 -22.94 27.23 -1.34
C TYR A 122 -23.34 25.75 -1.48
N PHE A 123 -22.68 24.86 -0.73
CA PHE A 123 -22.98 23.41 -0.70
C PHE A 123 -24.38 23.06 -0.22
N CYS A 124 -25.08 23.97 0.48
CA CYS A 124 -26.43 23.73 0.96
C CYS A 124 -27.50 23.90 -0.13
N GLY A 125 -27.15 24.40 -1.32
CA GLY A 125 -28.09 24.66 -2.42
C GLY A 125 -27.69 24.05 -3.76
N LEU A 126 -26.68 23.18 -3.81
CA LEU A 126 -26.27 22.52 -5.06
C LEU A 126 -27.29 21.45 -5.48
N ASP A 127 -27.64 21.43 -6.77
CA ASP A 127 -28.47 20.37 -7.34
C ASP A 127 -27.73 19.01 -7.28
N PRO A 128 -28.45 17.91 -6.98
CA PRO A 128 -27.85 16.59 -6.79
C PRO A 128 -27.14 16.05 -8.05
N GLU A 129 -27.46 16.56 -9.24
CA GLU A 129 -26.84 16.13 -10.51
C GLU A 129 -25.37 16.57 -10.64
N GLU A 130 -24.92 17.61 -9.95
CA GLU A 130 -23.50 18.00 -9.97
C GLU A 130 -22.64 17.19 -8.98
N SER A 131 -23.26 16.30 -8.20
CA SER A 131 -22.59 15.57 -7.11
C SER A 131 -21.98 14.21 -7.52
N TYR A 132 -22.06 13.79 -8.79
CA TYR A 132 -21.55 12.47 -9.22
C TYR A 132 -20.04 12.29 -8.94
N VAL A 133 -19.24 13.35 -9.09
CA VAL A 133 -17.81 13.33 -8.79
C VAL A 133 -17.58 13.06 -7.30
N THR A 134 -18.29 13.79 -6.44
CA THR A 134 -18.22 13.64 -4.98
C THR A 134 -18.64 12.24 -4.54
N ILE A 135 -19.75 11.73 -5.08
CA ILE A 135 -20.25 10.38 -4.78
C ILE A 135 -19.20 9.32 -5.18
N THR A 136 -18.62 9.46 -6.38
CA THR A 136 -17.56 8.55 -6.84
C THR A 136 -16.34 8.59 -5.93
N CYS A 137 -15.89 9.78 -5.52
CA CYS A 137 -14.78 9.94 -4.57
C CYS A 137 -15.09 9.28 -3.21
N VAL A 138 -16.32 9.45 -2.68
CA VAL A 138 -16.75 8.80 -1.43
C VAL A 138 -16.71 7.27 -1.57
N VAL A 139 -17.29 6.73 -2.64
CA VAL A 139 -17.30 5.27 -2.89
C VAL A 139 -15.87 4.72 -2.99
N LEU A 140 -14.98 5.38 -3.73
CA LEU A 140 -13.58 4.97 -3.84
C LEU A 140 -12.85 5.04 -2.49
N THR A 141 -13.14 6.06 -1.67
CA THR A 141 -12.58 6.18 -0.31
C THR A 141 -13.04 5.03 0.58
N VAL A 142 -14.32 4.63 0.49
CA VAL A 142 -14.83 3.48 1.25
C VAL A 142 -14.15 2.18 0.80
N ILE A 143 -13.99 1.97 -0.51
CA ILE A 143 -13.29 0.79 -1.06
C ILE A 143 -11.82 0.76 -0.59
N ASP A 144 -11.16 1.91 -0.55
CA ASP A 144 -9.80 2.05 -0.03
C ASP A 144 -9.69 1.66 1.45
N LEU A 145 -10.57 2.20 2.30
CA LEU A 145 -10.62 1.85 3.72
C LEU A 145 -10.83 0.34 3.95
N LEU A 146 -11.74 -0.27 3.17
CA LEU A 146 -11.94 -1.73 3.22
C LEU A 146 -10.69 -2.50 2.79
N SER A 147 -9.98 -2.00 1.77
CA SER A 147 -8.73 -2.58 1.30
C SER A 147 -7.62 -2.51 2.36
N LEU A 148 -7.51 -1.37 3.06
CA LEU A 148 -6.58 -1.17 4.19
C LEU A 148 -6.86 -2.12 5.34
N ILE A 149 -8.13 -2.38 5.66
CA ILE A 149 -8.51 -3.35 6.70
C ILE A 149 -8.01 -4.75 6.32
N ILE A 150 -8.26 -5.19 5.09
CA ILE A 150 -7.84 -6.53 4.62
C ILE A 150 -6.31 -6.65 4.64
N ALA A 151 -5.59 -5.66 4.10
CA ALA A 151 -4.13 -5.61 4.11
C ALA A 151 -3.58 -5.59 5.54
N GLY A 152 -4.22 -4.86 6.46
CA GLY A 152 -3.86 -4.79 7.87
C GLY A 152 -3.99 -6.13 8.58
N GLN A 153 -5.05 -6.88 8.31
CA GLN A 153 -5.21 -8.25 8.83
C GLN A 153 -4.12 -9.19 8.31
N TYR A 154 -3.78 -9.09 7.03
CA TYR A 154 -2.70 -9.88 6.43
C TYR A 154 -1.33 -9.53 7.02
N HIS A 155 -1.01 -8.23 7.12
CA HIS A 155 0.21 -7.73 7.75
C HIS A 155 0.33 -8.18 9.22
N GLY A 156 -0.76 -8.10 9.99
CA GLY A 156 -0.79 -8.56 11.38
C GLY A 156 -0.43 -10.04 11.52
N LYS A 157 -0.93 -10.89 10.61
CA LYS A 157 -0.57 -12.32 10.59
C LYS A 157 0.88 -12.57 10.16
N LEU A 158 1.38 -11.81 9.18
CA LEU A 158 2.81 -11.88 8.79
C LEU A 158 3.72 -11.48 9.96
N LYS A 159 3.36 -10.41 10.69
CA LYS A 159 4.11 -9.95 11.87
C LYS A 159 4.16 -11.03 12.97
N ARG A 160 3.04 -11.72 13.24
CA ARG A 160 3.00 -12.83 14.21
C ARG A 160 3.91 -13.99 13.81
N ARG A 161 3.79 -14.47 12.56
CA ARG A 161 4.66 -15.56 12.05
C ARG A 161 6.14 -15.20 12.06
N TYR A 162 6.47 -13.96 11.73
CA TYR A 162 7.85 -13.50 11.77
C TYR A 162 8.40 -13.51 13.20
N ARG A 163 7.59 -13.08 14.18
CA ARG A 163 7.95 -13.13 15.60
C ARG A 163 8.17 -14.56 16.08
N GLU A 164 7.25 -15.47 15.77
CA GLU A 164 7.36 -16.90 16.11
C GLU A 164 8.63 -17.53 15.51
N ALA A 165 8.98 -17.21 14.26
CA ALA A 165 10.20 -17.69 13.61
C ALA A 165 11.49 -17.10 14.23
N THR A 166 11.44 -15.84 14.67
CA THR A 166 12.58 -15.18 15.32
C THR A 166 12.82 -15.76 16.72
N GLU A 167 11.74 -15.99 17.48
CA GLU A 167 11.80 -16.57 18.83
C GLU A 167 12.33 -18.01 18.78
N SER A 168 11.89 -18.83 17.82
CA SER A 168 12.39 -20.21 17.69
C SER A 168 13.87 -20.27 17.28
N GLN A 169 14.33 -19.36 16.41
CA GLN A 169 15.73 -19.26 16.03
C GLN A 169 16.62 -18.83 17.19
N PHE A 170 16.15 -17.89 18.03
CA PHE A 170 16.87 -17.48 19.24
C PHE A 170 17.02 -18.64 20.22
N VAL A 171 15.95 -19.40 20.48
CA VAL A 171 15.99 -20.59 21.37
C VAL A 171 16.95 -21.66 20.83
N TYR A 172 16.95 -21.90 19.52
CA TYR A 172 17.89 -22.84 18.90
C TYR A 172 19.35 -22.37 19.04
N SER A 173 19.62 -21.10 18.77
CA SER A 173 20.97 -20.52 18.90
C SER A 173 21.47 -20.50 20.35
N GLN A 174 20.57 -20.32 21.33
CA GLN A 174 20.92 -20.43 22.74
C GLN A 174 21.31 -21.87 23.11
N ARG A 175 20.61 -22.86 22.54
CA ARG A 175 20.88 -24.28 22.78
C ARG A 175 22.18 -24.75 22.12
N SER A 176 22.53 -24.23 20.95
CA SER A 176 23.80 -24.55 20.27
C SER A 176 25.04 -23.95 20.95
N ASN A 177 24.87 -22.86 21.70
CA ASN A 177 25.95 -22.17 22.40
C ASN A 177 26.11 -22.61 23.86
N GLN A 178 25.39 -23.62 24.33
CA GLN A 178 25.70 -24.25 25.62
C GLN A 178 27.01 -25.05 25.49
N PRO A 179 28.03 -24.78 26.34
CA PRO A 179 29.26 -25.57 26.33
C PRO A 179 28.89 -27.03 26.61
N VAL A 180 29.41 -27.93 25.78
CA VAL A 180 29.32 -29.38 26.00
C VAL A 180 29.99 -29.67 27.34
N GLY A 181 29.16 -29.80 28.38
CA GLY A 181 29.60 -30.37 29.65
C GLY A 181 30.09 -31.81 29.44
N PRO A 182 31.00 -32.30 30.28
CA PRO A 182 31.60 -33.62 30.11
C PRO A 182 30.51 -34.71 30.05
N PRO A 183 30.78 -35.84 29.36
CA PRO A 183 29.77 -36.83 29.02
C PRO A 183 29.28 -37.51 30.29
N HIS A 184 28.10 -37.12 30.77
CA HIS A 184 27.35 -37.92 31.73
C HIS A 184 26.33 -38.76 30.97
N HIS A 185 26.56 -40.06 31.07
CA HIS A 185 25.78 -41.20 30.61
C HIS A 185 24.34 -40.92 30.18
N ALA A 186 24.07 -41.38 28.96
CA ALA A 186 22.76 -41.44 28.33
C ALA A 186 21.69 -42.12 29.21
N SER A 187 20.50 -41.54 29.21
CA SER A 187 19.24 -42.26 29.43
C SER A 187 18.27 -41.81 28.34
N TYR A 188 18.11 -42.66 27.34
CA TYR A 188 17.13 -42.50 26.27
C TYR A 188 15.74 -42.81 26.84
N HIS A 189 14.88 -41.79 26.95
CA HIS A 189 13.44 -42.00 26.87
C HIS A 189 12.95 -41.41 25.56
N THR A 190 12.66 -42.32 24.64
CA THR A 190 12.11 -42.14 23.31
C THR A 190 10.72 -41.52 23.41
N ALA A 191 10.59 -40.22 23.14
CA ALA A 191 9.31 -39.63 22.76
C ALA A 191 9.26 -39.62 21.23
N GLN A 192 8.38 -40.44 20.65
CA GLN A 192 8.07 -40.45 19.22
C GLN A 192 7.68 -39.03 18.76
N ALA A 193 8.58 -38.38 18.03
CA ALA A 193 8.24 -37.25 17.19
C ALA A 193 7.85 -37.80 15.82
N GLU A 194 6.59 -37.60 15.42
CA GLU A 194 6.13 -37.82 14.06
C GLU A 194 6.95 -36.97 13.07
N PRO A 195 7.26 -37.49 11.87
CA PRO A 195 8.01 -36.74 10.88
C PRO A 195 7.07 -35.74 10.20
N LEU A 196 7.13 -34.47 10.60
CA LEU A 196 6.65 -33.37 9.78
C LEU A 196 7.61 -33.20 8.59
N ALA A 197 7.35 -34.04 7.58
CA ALA A 197 7.91 -33.92 6.27
C ALA A 197 7.63 -32.50 5.71
N ASN A 198 8.67 -31.95 5.10
CA ASN A 198 8.60 -31.02 3.99
C ASN A 198 8.22 -29.56 4.32
N VAL A 199 9.16 -28.84 4.93
CA VAL A 199 9.25 -27.38 4.76
C VAL A 199 10.67 -27.04 4.31
N GLY A 200 10.91 -27.26 3.01
CA GLY A 200 12.04 -26.65 2.31
C GLY A 200 11.84 -25.14 2.25
N TYR A 201 12.56 -24.40 3.08
CA TYR A 201 12.87 -23.00 2.83
C TYR A 201 14.36 -22.78 3.11
N SER A 202 15.15 -22.88 2.05
CA SER A 202 16.49 -22.30 2.00
C SER A 202 16.35 -20.78 2.04
N TYR A 203 16.48 -20.20 3.24
CA TYR A 203 16.85 -18.79 3.35
C TYR A 203 18.33 -18.68 3.00
N GLN A 204 18.62 -18.39 1.74
CA GLN A 204 19.96 -18.04 1.30
C GLN A 204 20.30 -16.64 1.85
N TYR A 205 20.73 -16.57 3.10
CA TYR A 205 21.43 -15.40 3.63
C TYR A 205 22.79 -15.35 2.94
N GLN A 206 22.92 -14.49 1.93
CA GLN A 206 24.21 -14.10 1.39
C GLN A 206 24.92 -13.26 2.46
N SER A 207 25.66 -13.93 3.35
CA SER A 207 26.55 -13.32 4.33
C SER A 207 27.74 -12.70 3.60
N GLN A 208 27.62 -11.43 3.22
CA GLN A 208 28.73 -10.63 2.72
C GLN A 208 29.56 -10.11 3.91
N ASN A 209 30.22 -11.02 4.64
CA ASN A 209 31.27 -10.66 5.59
C ASN A 209 32.59 -10.65 4.84
N GLY A 210 32.93 -9.50 4.27
CA GLY A 210 34.27 -9.21 3.79
C GLY A 210 35.23 -9.07 4.97
N TYR A 211 35.94 -10.14 5.32
CA TYR A 211 37.18 -10.05 6.08
C TYR A 211 38.31 -9.76 5.10
N ARG A 212 38.75 -8.50 5.11
CA ARG A 212 39.95 -8.02 4.43
C ARG A 212 41.13 -8.37 5.33
N GLU A 213 41.75 -9.53 5.11
CA GLU A 213 43.04 -9.83 5.73
C GLU A 213 44.12 -8.96 5.08
N HIS A 214 44.58 -7.96 5.83
CA HIS A 214 45.88 -7.35 5.63
C HIS A 214 46.92 -8.31 6.19
N ASN A 215 47.81 -8.83 5.35
CA ASN A 215 49.08 -9.39 5.78
C ASN A 215 50.21 -8.62 5.10
N PHE A 216 51.12 -8.15 5.94
CA PHE A 216 52.47 -7.67 5.62
C PHE A 216 53.36 -8.83 5.15
#